data_AF-A0A7T8KL87-F1
#
_entry.id   AF-A0A7T8KL87-F1
#
_cell.length_a   1.000
_cell.length_b   1.000
_cell.length_c   1.000
_cell.angle_alpha   90.00
_cell.angle_beta   90.00
_cell.angle_gamma   90.00
#
_symmetry.space_group_name_H-M   'P 1'
#
loop_
_entity.id
_entity.type
_entity.pdbx_description
1 polymer ?
#
loop_
_entity_poly.entity_id
_entity_poly.type
_entity_poly.pdbx_seq_one_letter_code
_entity_poly.pdbx_strand_id
1 'polypeptide(L)'
;VSRMANYTRYSPGDWATSNMSHYNSSDNSRNNSERVRNEAMRLIRDRDEKTVITQRDADRRIGERIHDISFWRSEIHSELERNANEAHQLMDARKNLERALAETEGPLRITSENIYNREGRKGIDLVNDNVENSLMSEVDTIKSSQNKLKKQLESV
;
A
#
# COMPACT_ATOMS: atom_id res chain seq x y z
N VAL A 1 0.07 101.17 52.37
CA VAL A 1 1.26 101.07 51.49
C VAL A 1 1.18 99.74 50.75
N SER A 2 1.09 99.87 49.42
CA SER A 2 1.22 98.91 48.32
C SER A 2 1.13 97.40 48.53
N ARG A 3 0.03 96.86 47.98
CA ARG A 3 -0.07 95.69 47.08
C ARG A 3 0.93 94.55 47.34
N MET A 4 0.44 93.50 47.99
CA MET A 4 0.87 92.12 47.71
C MET A 4 0.62 91.84 46.21
N ALA A 5 1.64 92.09 45.39
CA ALA A 5 1.62 91.77 43.97
C ALA A 5 1.70 90.26 43.79
N ASN A 6 0.73 89.72 43.06
CA ASN A 6 0.56 88.31 42.71
C ASN A 6 1.89 87.61 42.34
N TYR A 7 2.35 86.71 43.21
CA TYR A 7 3.37 85.72 42.86
C TYR A 7 2.70 84.56 42.09
N THR A 8 2.45 84.74 40.80
CA THR A 8 2.15 83.60 39.92
C THR A 8 3.45 82.91 39.50
N ARG A 9 3.65 81.66 39.94
CA ARG A 9 4.86 80.84 39.64
C ARG A 9 5.06 80.55 38.14
N TYR A 10 4.03 80.73 37.33
CA TYR A 10 4.02 80.47 35.90
C TYR A 10 3.34 81.61 35.18
N SER A 11 3.85 81.97 34.00
CA SER A 11 3.21 82.94 33.11
C SER A 11 2.08 82.27 32.31
N PRO A 12 1.10 83.03 31.80
CA PRO A 12 0.13 82.52 30.83
C PRO A 12 0.79 81.86 29.60
N GLY A 13 2.00 82.30 29.22
CA GLY A 13 2.80 81.69 28.15
C GLY A 13 3.26 80.27 28.50
N ASP A 14 3.77 80.06 29.72
CA ASP A 14 4.19 78.73 30.20
C ASP A 14 3.01 77.75 30.24
N TRP A 15 1.84 78.24 30.68
CA TRP A 15 0.60 77.46 30.64
C TRP A 15 0.20 77.10 29.20
N ALA A 16 0.25 78.07 28.28
CA ALA A 16 -0.08 77.83 26.86
C ALA A 16 0.87 76.81 26.22
N THR A 17 2.18 76.91 26.47
CA THR A 17 3.18 75.96 25.97
C THR A 17 2.97 74.56 26.56
N SER A 18 2.72 74.44 27.86
CA SER A 18 2.41 73.16 28.51
C SER A 18 1.14 72.53 27.93
N ASN A 19 0.07 73.31 27.75
CA ASN A 19 -1.19 72.82 27.19
C ASN A 19 -1.00 72.37 25.73
N MET A 20 -0.25 73.13 24.93
CA MET A 20 0.09 72.77 23.55
C MET A 20 0.91 71.47 23.48
N SER A 21 1.88 71.29 24.38
CA SER A 21 2.64 70.04 24.49
C SER A 21 1.72 68.86 24.84
N HIS A 22 0.79 69.03 25.79
CA HIS A 22 -0.18 67.99 26.15
C HIS A 22 -1.12 67.64 24.99
N TYR A 23 -1.59 68.62 24.21
CA TYR A 23 -2.38 68.36 23.02
C TYR A 23 -1.60 67.54 21.98
N ASN A 24 -0.37 67.94 21.67
CA ASN A 24 0.47 67.24 20.71
C ASN A 24 0.79 65.80 21.17
N SER A 25 1.10 65.60 22.45
CA SER A 25 1.32 64.26 23.01
C SER A 25 0.06 63.39 22.95
N SER A 26 -1.11 63.98 23.23
CA SER A 26 -2.40 63.27 23.17
C SER A 26 -2.77 62.88 21.73
N ASP A 27 -2.57 63.78 20.77
CA ASP A 27 -2.82 63.49 19.35
C ASP A 27 -1.88 62.40 18.83
N ASN A 28 -0.59 62.48 19.14
CA ASN A 28 0.38 61.43 18.82
C ASN A 28 -0.01 60.07 19.42
N SER A 29 -0.46 60.05 20.67
CA SER A 29 -0.92 58.83 21.35
C SER A 29 -2.16 58.24 20.67
N ARG A 30 -3.12 59.08 20.28
CA ARG A 30 -4.31 58.67 19.52
C ARG A 30 -3.93 58.08 18.16
N ASN A 31 -3.11 58.79 17.38
CA ASN A 31 -2.68 58.34 16.05
C ASN A 31 -1.93 57.00 16.12
N ASN A 32 -1.04 56.84 17.11
CA ASN A 32 -0.35 55.56 17.33
C ASN A 32 -1.34 54.45 17.71
N SER A 33 -2.29 54.73 18.59
CA SER A 33 -3.31 53.78 19.03
C SER A 33 -4.22 53.33 17.89
N GLU A 34 -4.61 54.24 17.00
CA GLU A 34 -5.39 53.93 15.80
C GLU A 34 -4.59 53.06 14.83
N ARG A 35 -3.32 53.40 14.57
CA ARG A 35 -2.44 52.60 13.71
C ARG A 35 -2.30 51.17 14.22
N VAL A 36 -2.02 50.99 15.52
CA VAL A 36 -1.87 49.66 16.12
C VAL A 36 -3.17 48.85 16.03
N ARG A 37 -4.33 49.48 16.26
CA ARG A 37 -5.64 48.80 16.10
C ARG A 37 -5.89 48.38 14.66
N ASN A 38 -5.61 49.23 13.70
CA ASN A 38 -5.77 48.91 12.27
C ASN A 38 -4.86 47.77 11.84
N GLU A 39 -3.60 47.78 12.29
CA GLU A 39 -2.66 46.70 12.03
C GLU A 39 -3.09 45.38 12.69
N ALA A 40 -3.53 45.42 13.95
CA ALA A 40 -4.05 44.26 14.65
C ALA A 40 -5.25 43.64 13.91
N MET A 41 -6.20 44.46 13.46
CA MET A 41 -7.35 43.99 12.69
C MET A 41 -6.95 43.37 11.34
N ARG A 42 -5.97 43.95 10.65
CA ARG A 42 -5.43 43.37 9.41
C ARG A 42 -4.77 42.02 9.68
N LEU A 43 -3.94 41.92 10.72
CA LEU A 43 -3.25 40.69 11.10
C LEU A 43 -4.23 39.58 11.51
N ILE A 44 -5.29 39.92 12.26
CA ILE A 44 -6.33 38.96 12.65
C ILE A 44 -6.99 38.37 11.40
N ARG A 45 -7.37 39.21 10.43
CA ARG A 45 -8.01 38.76 9.18
C ARG A 45 -7.09 37.88 8.33
N ASP A 46 -5.85 38.33 8.12
CA ASP A 46 -4.85 37.56 7.37
C ASP A 46 -4.58 36.20 8.01
N ARG A 47 -4.48 36.16 9.35
CA ARG A 47 -4.27 34.91 10.08
C ARG A 47 -5.48 33.99 10.05
N ASP A 48 -6.69 34.52 10.16
CA ASP A 48 -7.92 33.74 10.06
C ASP A 48 -8.03 33.10 8.67
N GLU A 49 -7.89 33.89 7.60
CA GLU A 49 -7.93 33.40 6.22
C GLU A 49 -6.87 32.32 5.97
N LYS A 50 -5.62 32.58 6.36
CA LYS A 50 -4.52 31.62 6.20
C LYS A 50 -4.76 30.33 6.99
N THR A 51 -5.33 30.44 8.19
CA THR A 51 -5.64 29.28 9.04
C THR A 51 -6.71 28.42 8.39
N VAL A 52 -7.81 29.03 7.92
CA VAL A 52 -8.90 28.32 7.24
C VAL A 52 -8.41 27.62 5.98
N ILE A 53 -7.62 28.30 5.15
CA ILE A 53 -7.08 27.69 3.92
C ILE A 53 -6.14 26.53 4.25
N THR A 54 -5.23 26.72 5.22
CA THR A 54 -4.26 25.68 5.60
C THR A 54 -4.95 24.46 6.20
N GLN A 55 -5.95 24.66 7.05
CA GLN A 55 -6.74 23.56 7.63
C GLN A 55 -7.48 22.79 6.55
N ARG A 56 -8.17 23.48 5.63
CA ARG A 56 -8.87 22.82 4.51
C ARG A 56 -7.94 22.01 3.62
N ASP A 57 -6.76 22.52 3.29
CA ASP A 57 -5.79 21.77 2.49
C ASP A 57 -5.24 20.56 3.25
N ALA A 58 -4.96 20.71 4.55
CA ALA A 58 -4.53 19.60 5.40
C ALA A 58 -5.60 18.50 5.48
N ASP A 59 -6.85 18.87 5.76
CA ASP A 59 -7.98 17.93 5.85
C ASP A 59 -8.19 17.18 4.53
N ARG A 60 -8.14 17.90 3.40
CA ARG A 60 -8.24 17.29 2.07
C ARG A 60 -7.12 16.27 1.83
N ARG A 61 -5.86 16.64 2.07
CA ARG A 61 -4.71 15.75 1.87
C ARG A 61 -4.74 14.53 2.78
N ILE A 62 -5.19 14.71 4.03
CA ILE A 62 -5.37 13.60 4.97
C ILE A 62 -6.46 12.66 4.46
N GLY A 63 -7.59 13.20 3.99
CA GLY A 63 -8.67 12.42 3.37
C GLY A 63 -8.21 11.60 2.16
N GLU A 64 -7.49 12.23 1.22
CA GLU A 64 -6.89 11.57 0.05
C GLU A 64 -5.97 10.44 0.48
N ARG A 65 -5.06 10.70 1.43
CA ARG A 65 -4.12 9.68 1.92
C ARG A 65 -4.81 8.52 2.63
N ILE A 66 -5.87 8.77 3.40
CA ILE A 66 -6.68 7.73 4.04
C ILE A 66 -7.35 6.86 2.97
N HIS A 67 -7.90 7.48 1.92
CA HIS A 67 -8.51 6.77 0.80
C HIS A 67 -7.48 5.89 0.10
N ASP A 68 -6.33 6.43 -0.29
CA ASP A 68 -5.27 5.69 -0.98
C ASP A 68 -4.78 4.51 -0.16
N ILE A 69 -4.51 4.72 1.14
CA ILE A 69 -4.07 3.64 2.03
C ILE A 69 -5.15 2.56 2.16
N SER A 70 -6.42 2.95 2.27
CA SER A 70 -7.53 2.00 2.39
C SER A 70 -7.74 1.20 1.10
N PHE A 71 -7.59 1.85 -0.05
CA PHE A 71 -7.66 1.24 -1.36
C PHE A 71 -6.53 0.21 -1.52
N TRP A 72 -5.27 0.63 -1.36
CA TRP A 72 -4.12 -0.27 -1.53
C TRP A 72 -4.09 -1.41 -0.51
N ARG A 73 -4.56 -1.18 0.72
CA ARG A 73 -4.72 -2.26 1.70
C ARG A 73 -5.71 -3.31 1.20
N SER A 74 -6.82 -2.89 0.61
CA SER A 74 -7.85 -3.79 0.09
C SER A 74 -7.33 -4.57 -1.13
N GLU A 75 -6.64 -3.90 -2.04
CA GLU A 75 -6.00 -4.54 -3.20
C GLU A 75 -4.97 -5.60 -2.78
N ILE A 76 -4.07 -5.26 -1.84
CA ILE A 76 -3.07 -6.21 -1.32
C ILE A 76 -3.74 -7.41 -0.65
N HIS A 77 -4.84 -7.20 0.08
CA HIS A 77 -5.56 -8.29 0.72
C HIS A 77 -6.21 -9.23 -0.30
N SER A 78 -6.84 -8.67 -1.34
CA SER A 78 -7.43 -9.43 -2.44
C SER A 78 -6.38 -10.24 -3.21
N GLU A 79 -5.24 -9.62 -3.54
CA GLU A 79 -4.14 -10.32 -4.22
C GLU A 79 -3.50 -11.40 -3.34
N LEU A 80 -3.40 -11.18 -2.03
CA LEU A 80 -2.93 -12.20 -1.11
C LEU A 80 -3.86 -13.41 -1.08
N GLU A 81 -5.18 -13.20 -1.01
CA GLU A 81 -6.17 -14.28 -1.04
C GLU A 81 -6.12 -15.04 -2.36
N ARG A 82 -5.99 -14.33 -3.49
CA ARG A 82 -5.84 -14.93 -4.82
C ARG A 82 -4.60 -15.82 -4.90
N ASN A 83 -3.45 -15.32 -4.44
CA ASN A 83 -2.20 -16.07 -4.44
C ASN A 83 -2.26 -17.29 -3.51
N ALA A 84 -2.89 -17.17 -2.35
CA ALA A 84 -3.08 -18.30 -1.44
C ALA A 84 -3.96 -19.40 -2.08
N ASN A 85 -5.05 -19.00 -2.74
CA ASN A 85 -5.92 -19.92 -3.46
C ASN A 85 -5.20 -20.61 -4.63
N GLU A 86 -4.41 -19.87 -5.41
CA GLU A 86 -3.59 -20.44 -6.50
C GLU A 86 -2.54 -21.42 -5.96
N ALA A 87 -1.85 -21.06 -4.87
CA ALA A 87 -0.90 -21.96 -4.22
C ALA A 87 -1.55 -23.26 -3.76
N HIS A 88 -2.74 -23.20 -3.17
CA HIS A 88 -3.50 -24.40 -2.80
C HIS A 88 -3.88 -25.24 -4.02
N GLN A 89 -4.34 -24.62 -5.11
CA GLN A 89 -4.68 -25.33 -6.35
C GLN A 89 -3.45 -26.02 -6.96
N LEU A 90 -2.29 -25.36 -6.96
CA LEU A 90 -1.03 -25.95 -7.44
C LEU A 90 -0.58 -27.11 -6.55
N MET A 91 -0.69 -26.99 -5.22
CA MET A 91 -0.40 -28.09 -4.30
C MET A 91 -1.30 -29.31 -4.55
N ASP A 92 -2.61 -29.09 -4.75
CA ASP A 92 -3.55 -30.17 -5.06
C ASP A 92 -3.27 -30.80 -6.43
N ALA A 93 -2.97 -29.98 -7.45
CA ALA A 93 -2.58 -30.45 -8.78
C ALA A 93 -1.32 -31.31 -8.71
N ARG A 94 -0.29 -30.84 -7.98
CA ARG A 94 0.96 -31.58 -7.75
C ARG A 94 0.69 -32.93 -7.09
N LYS A 95 -0.08 -32.95 -6.00
CA LYS A 95 -0.46 -34.19 -5.30
C LYS A 95 -1.20 -35.16 -6.21
N ASN A 96 -2.10 -34.66 -7.04
CA ASN A 96 -2.84 -35.49 -8.00
C ASN A 96 -1.92 -36.07 -9.08
N LEU A 97 -0.95 -35.30 -9.58
CA LEU A 97 0.06 -35.76 -10.54
C LEU A 97 0.99 -36.82 -9.93
N GLU A 98 1.46 -36.62 -8.70
CA GLU A 98 2.28 -37.59 -7.97
C GLU A 98 1.52 -38.91 -7.77
N ARG A 99 0.25 -38.84 -7.37
CA ARG A 99 -0.61 -40.03 -7.25
C ARG A 99 -0.79 -40.73 -8.60
N ALA A 100 -1.17 -39.99 -9.64
CA ALA A 100 -1.37 -40.56 -10.98
C ALA A 100 -0.10 -41.23 -11.49
N LEU A 101 1.08 -40.64 -11.25
CA LEU A 101 2.35 -41.24 -11.60
C LEU A 101 2.58 -42.55 -10.83
N ALA A 102 2.36 -42.56 -9.51
CA ALA A 102 2.50 -43.76 -8.70
C ALA A 102 1.56 -44.89 -9.13
N GLU A 103 0.33 -44.57 -9.53
CA GLU A 103 -0.67 -45.54 -10.03
C GLU A 103 -0.21 -46.25 -11.31
N THR A 104 0.64 -45.63 -12.13
CA THR A 104 1.18 -46.27 -13.36
C THR A 104 2.26 -47.32 -13.10
N GLU A 105 2.90 -47.33 -11.92
CA GLU A 105 3.97 -48.28 -11.59
C GLU A 105 3.44 -49.72 -11.49
N GLY A 106 2.21 -49.89 -11.00
CA GLY A 106 1.56 -51.21 -10.88
C GLY A 106 1.37 -51.91 -12.23
N PRO A 107 0.67 -51.29 -13.19
CA PRO A 107 0.54 -51.80 -14.56
C PRO A 107 1.90 -52.04 -15.22
N LEU A 108 2.86 -51.11 -15.10
CA LEU A 108 4.19 -51.26 -15.70
C LEU A 108 4.91 -52.52 -15.18
N ARG A 109 4.84 -52.76 -13.86
CA ARG A 109 5.41 -53.96 -13.25
C ARG A 109 4.75 -55.23 -13.78
N ILE A 110 3.42 -55.28 -13.84
CA ILE A 110 2.68 -56.45 -14.33
C ILE A 110 3.03 -56.75 -15.79
N THR A 111 3.02 -55.73 -16.66
CA THR A 111 3.39 -55.90 -18.08
C THR A 111 4.84 -56.37 -18.22
N SER A 112 5.75 -55.84 -17.39
CA SER A 112 7.16 -56.27 -17.38
C SER A 112 7.34 -57.72 -16.91
N GLU A 113 6.62 -58.14 -15.87
CA GLU A 113 6.61 -59.54 -15.41
C GLU A 113 6.04 -60.49 -16.47
N ASN A 114 4.99 -60.08 -17.19
CA ASN A 114 4.42 -60.84 -18.30
C ASN A 114 5.44 -61.04 -19.43
N ILE A 115 6.19 -60.00 -19.80
CA ILE A 115 7.28 -60.09 -20.79
C ILE A 115 8.35 -61.05 -20.29
N TYR A 116 8.84 -60.87 -19.06
CA TYR A 116 9.86 -61.75 -18.47
C TYR A 116 9.47 -63.23 -18.47
N ASN A 117 8.23 -63.55 -18.08
CA ASN A 117 7.71 -64.92 -18.12
C ASN A 117 7.68 -65.48 -19.54
N ARG A 118 7.37 -64.65 -20.53
CA ARG A 118 7.31 -65.04 -21.94
C ARG A 118 8.70 -65.26 -22.54
N GLU A 119 9.69 -64.44 -22.19
CA GLU A 119 11.11 -64.62 -22.53
C GLU A 119 11.69 -65.91 -21.93
N GLY A 120 11.10 -66.42 -20.84
CA GLY A 120 11.46 -67.68 -20.21
C GLY A 120 11.10 -68.95 -20.99
N ARG A 121 10.19 -68.85 -22.00
CA ARG A 121 9.76 -70.00 -22.82
C ARG A 121 10.92 -70.58 -23.64
N LYS A 122 10.84 -71.87 -23.98
CA LYS A 122 11.95 -72.63 -24.59
C LYS A 122 11.56 -73.26 -25.92
N GLY A 123 12.52 -73.38 -26.82
CA GLY A 123 12.34 -74.04 -28.10
C GLY A 123 11.28 -73.34 -28.96
N ILE A 124 10.35 -74.12 -29.50
CA ILE A 124 9.30 -73.63 -30.40
C ILE A 124 8.28 -72.71 -29.70
N ASP A 125 8.19 -72.75 -28.37
CA ASP A 125 7.25 -71.92 -27.60
C ASP A 125 7.76 -70.49 -27.36
N LEU A 126 9.04 -70.21 -27.67
CA LEU A 126 9.60 -68.85 -27.65
C LEU A 126 9.24 -68.14 -28.95
N VAL A 127 8.04 -67.55 -28.98
CA VAL A 127 7.46 -66.95 -30.19
C VAL A 127 7.24 -65.45 -30.01
N ASN A 128 7.63 -64.67 -31.02
CA ASN A 128 7.21 -63.29 -31.18
C ASN A 128 5.82 -63.25 -31.84
N ASP A 129 4.78 -63.29 -31.00
CA ASP A 129 3.38 -63.28 -31.43
C ASP A 129 2.71 -61.91 -31.20
N ASN A 130 1.41 -61.81 -31.47
CA ASN A 130 0.66 -60.58 -31.25
C ASN A 130 0.63 -60.13 -29.79
N VAL A 131 0.67 -61.07 -28.83
CA VAL A 131 0.67 -60.76 -27.40
C VAL A 131 2.00 -60.13 -27.01
N GLU A 132 3.12 -60.66 -27.51
CA GLU A 132 4.45 -60.09 -27.30
C GLU A 132 4.52 -58.62 -27.76
N ASN A 133 4.09 -58.36 -28.99
CA ASN A 133 4.08 -57.01 -29.56
C ASN A 133 3.15 -56.06 -28.80
N SER A 134 2.01 -56.58 -28.32
CA SER A 134 1.06 -55.79 -27.54
C SER A 134 1.61 -55.42 -26.16
N LEU A 135 2.31 -56.33 -25.47
CA LEU A 135 2.97 -56.05 -24.19
C LEU A 135 4.08 -54.99 -24.33
N MET A 136 4.89 -55.07 -25.40
CA MET A 136 5.91 -54.05 -25.68
C MET A 136 5.29 -52.67 -25.95
N SER A 137 4.21 -52.63 -26.74
CA SER A 137 3.48 -51.39 -27.00
C SER A 137 2.84 -50.80 -25.74
N GLU A 138 2.35 -51.65 -24.83
CA GLU A 138 1.81 -51.23 -23.53
C GLU A 138 2.89 -50.60 -22.65
N VAL A 139 4.09 -51.21 -22.58
CA VAL A 139 5.25 -50.63 -21.86
C VAL A 139 5.59 -49.24 -22.40
N ASP A 140 5.69 -49.10 -23.73
CA ASP A 140 6.01 -47.81 -24.36
C ASP A 140 4.94 -46.75 -24.05
N THR A 141 3.67 -47.14 -24.08
CA THR A 141 2.54 -46.26 -23.77
C THR A 141 2.57 -45.80 -22.31
N ILE A 142 2.81 -46.72 -21.38
CA ILE A 142 2.90 -46.40 -19.95
C ILE A 142 4.09 -45.47 -19.70
N LYS A 143 5.28 -45.80 -20.22
CA LYS A 143 6.48 -44.95 -20.08
C LYS A 143 6.31 -43.57 -20.70
N SER A 144 5.67 -43.47 -21.86
CA SER A 144 5.32 -42.19 -22.48
C SER A 144 4.41 -41.36 -21.59
N SER A 145 3.42 -41.98 -20.97
CA SER A 145 2.50 -41.33 -20.04
C SER A 145 3.22 -40.87 -18.77
N GLN A 146 4.07 -41.72 -18.18
CA GLN A 146 4.92 -41.36 -17.04
C GLN A 146 5.82 -40.16 -17.35
N ASN A 147 6.42 -40.12 -18.53
CA ASN A 147 7.27 -38.99 -18.94
C ASN A 147 6.47 -37.69 -19.05
N LYS A 148 5.23 -37.74 -19.55
CA LYS A 148 4.34 -36.56 -19.59
C LYS A 148 3.98 -36.09 -18.19
N LEU A 149 3.61 -37.01 -17.30
CA LEU A 149 3.28 -36.70 -15.91
C LEU A 149 4.47 -36.08 -15.16
N LYS A 150 5.68 -36.64 -15.33
CA LYS A 150 6.93 -36.11 -14.75
C LYS A 150 7.23 -34.69 -15.25
N LYS A 151 7.13 -34.46 -16.56
CA LYS A 151 7.31 -33.12 -17.15
C LYS A 151 6.28 -32.12 -16.62
N GLN A 152 5.03 -32.53 -16.47
CA GLN A 152 4.00 -31.66 -15.91
C GLN A 152 4.30 -31.35 -14.43
N LEU A 153 4.78 -32.33 -13.67
CA LEU A 153 5.15 -32.16 -12.26
C LEU A 153 6.32 -31.19 -12.06
N GLU A 154 7.27 -31.12 -13.01
CA GLU A 154 8.36 -30.13 -13.00
C GLU A 154 7.87 -28.70 -13.28
N SER A 155 6.69 -28.56 -13.92
CA SER A 155 6.12 -27.28 -14.32
C SER A 155 5.07 -26.72 -13.36
N VAL A 156 4.67 -27.50 -12.36
CA VAL A 156 3.72 -27.13 -11.29
C VAL A 156 4.49 -26.77 -10.02
#